data_AF-A0A0W0GKY1-F1
#
_entry.id   AF-A0A0W0GKY1-F1
#
_cell.length_a   1.000
_cell.length_b   1.000
_cell.length_c   1.000
_cell.angle_alpha   90.00
_cell.angle_beta   90.00
_cell.angle_gamma   90.00
#
_symmetry.space_group_name_H-M   'P 1'
#
loop_
_entity.id
_entity.type
_entity.pdbx_description
1 polymer ?
#
loop_
_entity_poly.entity_id
_entity_poly.type
_entity_poly.pdbx_seq_one_letter_code
_entity_poly.pdbx_strand_id
1 'polypeptide(L)'
;MPENKRQDYCKALRQAINAASSGSSLKDKLTALTRITSRCFGAGSAIALLDATGSRLIHSAHSRLPPSYIHKGLIDARKSLNETSSEEIVCIQNAASDPRVEYPESAAKAGIVSIVGVPILTLGRCTGALRVYFQESASLTAQDTSFLKAVAQLAGMTLARQPEEGMSQPKETSVATKPCELVNFAHPSEAEFARILDFYGVPWFYEPRSFPIGRVIKGTPEMFTPDFYLPSFDLYVELTTMKQSLVTQKNRKLRRLKELFPEIKISLLYKNDYERLLAKYGVGPLAETRAHGVSRILYSAPDIEARVKELAGLISADYRDRRPVLLGVQRGFLCFMADLIRQITVPMDLDFIAINYYGGTKEAGVRVTKDADLNLTGRHILLVEDIVDTGITLNYVLEYLKSKNPRSLAVCALLDRRARRLMNIELNYVGFEVPDEFVIGYGLDYHEEYRNLPFIAVPKISGPEKAGS
;
A
#
# COMPACT_ATOMS: atom_id res chain seq x y z
N MET A 1 25.30 11.07 -44.22
CA MET A 1 24.32 11.39 -43.14
C MET A 1 23.05 10.53 -43.17
N PRO A 2 22.34 10.28 -44.29
CA PRO A 2 21.07 9.53 -44.25
C PRO A 2 21.19 8.02 -43.97
N GLU A 3 22.29 7.36 -44.37
CA GLU A 3 22.41 5.90 -44.28
C GLU A 3 22.49 5.37 -42.85
N ASN A 4 23.14 6.09 -41.93
CA ASN A 4 23.32 5.64 -40.55
C ASN A 4 21.96 5.53 -39.83
N LYS A 5 21.10 6.56 -39.98
CA LYS A 5 19.74 6.59 -39.42
C LYS A 5 18.87 5.43 -39.93
N ARG A 6 19.01 5.08 -41.22
CA ARG A 6 18.32 3.92 -41.82
C ARG A 6 18.80 2.59 -41.22
N GLN A 7 20.11 2.41 -41.02
CA GLN A 7 20.65 1.20 -40.40
C GLN A 7 20.20 1.07 -38.93
N ASP A 8 20.22 2.17 -38.17
CA ASP A 8 19.73 2.23 -36.79
C ASP A 8 18.24 1.90 -36.69
N TYR A 9 17.39 2.45 -37.57
CA TYR A 9 15.97 2.11 -37.62
C TYR A 9 15.71 0.66 -38.04
N CYS A 10 16.48 0.11 -38.99
CA CYS A 10 16.40 -1.32 -39.32
C CYS A 10 16.88 -2.23 -38.16
N LYS A 11 17.78 -1.77 -37.30
CA LYS A 11 18.19 -2.48 -36.07
C LYS A 11 17.13 -2.38 -34.98
N ALA A 12 16.59 -1.18 -34.76
CA ALA A 12 15.53 -0.92 -33.79
C ALA A 12 14.22 -1.64 -34.13
N LEU A 13 13.81 -1.70 -35.41
CA LEU A 13 12.63 -2.47 -35.84
C LEU A 13 12.81 -3.97 -35.61
N ARG A 14 14.00 -4.53 -35.85
CA ARG A 14 14.27 -5.94 -35.50
C ARG A 14 14.15 -6.18 -33.99
N GLN A 15 14.63 -5.26 -33.15
CA GLN A 15 14.42 -5.33 -31.70
C GLN A 15 12.95 -5.19 -31.30
N ALA A 16 12.19 -4.33 -31.97
CA ALA A 16 10.76 -4.11 -31.72
C ALA A 16 9.92 -5.34 -32.10
N ILE A 17 10.21 -5.96 -33.25
CA ILE A 17 9.59 -7.22 -33.69
C ILE A 17 9.86 -8.33 -32.67
N ASN A 18 11.14 -8.54 -32.30
CA ASN A 18 11.51 -9.57 -31.33
C ASN A 18 10.88 -9.34 -29.95
N ALA A 19 10.73 -8.08 -29.53
CA ALA A 19 10.05 -7.73 -28.28
C ALA A 19 8.55 -8.05 -28.37
N ALA A 20 7.87 -7.63 -29.43
CA ALA A 20 6.45 -7.89 -29.67
C ALA A 20 6.12 -9.39 -29.81
N SER A 21 7.01 -10.18 -30.42
CA SER A 21 6.87 -11.63 -30.61
C SER A 21 7.34 -12.49 -29.42
N SER A 22 7.80 -11.87 -28.33
CA SER A 22 8.30 -12.61 -27.16
C SER A 22 7.18 -13.32 -26.37
N GLY A 23 7.56 -14.18 -25.43
CA GLY A 23 6.64 -14.78 -24.47
C GLY A 23 6.24 -13.88 -23.29
N SER A 24 6.69 -12.62 -23.21
CA SER A 24 6.43 -11.75 -22.04
C SER A 24 5.02 -11.17 -22.01
N SER A 25 4.66 -10.51 -20.90
CA SER A 25 3.34 -9.88 -20.75
C SER A 25 3.11 -8.76 -21.77
N LEU A 26 1.85 -8.42 -22.01
CA LEU A 26 1.46 -7.29 -22.87
C LEU A 26 2.09 -5.97 -22.40
N LYS A 27 2.12 -5.71 -21.08
CA LYS A 27 2.75 -4.49 -20.53
C LYS A 27 4.25 -4.45 -20.84
N ASP A 28 4.96 -5.56 -20.69
CA ASP A 28 6.40 -5.63 -20.98
C ASP A 28 6.68 -5.39 -22.47
N LYS A 29 5.83 -5.93 -23.35
CA LYS A 29 5.91 -5.74 -24.80
C LYS A 29 5.72 -4.26 -25.17
N LEU A 30 4.64 -3.63 -24.70
CA LEU A 30 4.38 -2.21 -24.95
C LEU A 30 5.47 -1.30 -24.34
N THR A 31 6.00 -1.66 -23.16
CA THR A 31 7.11 -0.94 -22.51
C THR A 31 8.44 -1.11 -23.26
N ALA A 32 8.68 -2.27 -23.87
CA ALA A 32 9.82 -2.48 -24.74
C ALA A 32 9.72 -1.62 -26.02
N LEU A 33 8.53 -1.52 -26.62
CA LEU A 33 8.28 -0.66 -27.79
C LEU A 33 8.52 0.83 -27.46
N THR A 34 7.97 1.37 -26.37
CA THR A 34 8.23 2.77 -25.97
C THR A 34 9.71 3.01 -25.66
N ARG A 35 10.38 2.06 -24.98
CA ARG A 35 11.82 2.16 -24.71
C ARG A 35 12.67 2.18 -25.98
N ILE A 36 12.30 1.42 -27.02
CA ILE A 36 13.00 1.42 -28.31
C ILE A 36 12.77 2.77 -29.02
N THR A 37 11.53 3.24 -29.13
CA THR A 37 11.20 4.55 -29.72
C THR A 37 11.94 5.69 -29.00
N SER A 38 11.89 5.73 -27.67
CA SER A 38 12.56 6.73 -26.84
C SER A 38 14.09 6.77 -27.05
N ARG A 39 14.73 5.61 -27.25
CA ARG A 39 16.16 5.53 -27.58
C ARG A 39 16.46 6.06 -29.00
N CYS A 40 15.60 5.74 -29.98
CA CYS A 40 15.79 6.12 -31.38
C CYS A 40 15.64 7.63 -31.63
N PHE A 41 14.81 8.31 -30.84
CA PHE A 41 14.55 9.75 -30.98
C PHE A 41 15.23 10.62 -29.92
N GLY A 42 15.90 10.03 -28.92
CA GLY A 42 16.40 10.76 -27.75
C GLY A 42 15.31 11.30 -26.82
N ALA A 43 14.04 11.14 -27.18
CA ALA A 43 12.87 11.79 -26.64
C ALA A 43 12.12 10.94 -25.60
N GLY A 44 11.21 11.55 -24.85
CA GLY A 44 10.21 10.82 -24.07
C GLY A 44 9.22 10.12 -25.00
N SER A 45 8.64 8.99 -24.61
CA SER A 45 7.53 8.38 -25.37
C SER A 45 6.57 7.61 -24.49
N ALA A 46 5.33 7.48 -24.94
CA ALA A 46 4.30 6.69 -24.28
C ALA A 46 3.36 6.03 -25.29
N ILE A 47 2.82 4.87 -24.92
CA ILE A 47 1.65 4.29 -25.56
C ILE A 47 0.48 4.56 -24.62
N ALA A 48 -0.56 5.21 -25.14
CA ALA A 48 -1.84 5.37 -24.46
C ALA A 48 -2.91 4.60 -25.23
N LEU A 49 -3.69 3.78 -24.56
CA LEU A 49 -4.77 3.01 -25.16
C LEU A 49 -6.12 3.68 -24.89
N LEU A 50 -7.06 3.49 -25.81
CA LEU A 50 -8.43 3.94 -25.60
C LEU A 50 -9.08 3.13 -24.47
N ASP A 51 -9.85 3.82 -23.65
CA ASP A 51 -10.73 3.21 -22.67
C ASP A 51 -11.89 2.46 -23.35
N ALA A 52 -12.61 1.63 -22.59
CA ALA A 52 -13.74 0.84 -23.12
C ALA A 52 -14.87 1.70 -23.75
N THR A 53 -14.93 3.01 -23.43
CA THR A 53 -15.90 3.94 -24.03
C THR A 53 -15.42 4.58 -25.35
N GLY A 54 -14.15 4.38 -25.73
CA GLY A 54 -13.53 5.02 -26.89
C GLY A 54 -13.47 6.54 -26.78
N SER A 55 -13.49 7.09 -25.57
CA SER A 55 -13.54 8.54 -25.33
C SER A 55 -12.31 9.09 -24.64
N ARG A 56 -11.49 8.25 -24.00
CA ARG A 56 -10.31 8.68 -23.23
C ARG A 56 -9.09 7.83 -23.54
N LEU A 57 -7.92 8.46 -23.52
CA LEU A 57 -6.63 7.80 -23.64
C LEU A 57 -6.00 7.59 -22.26
N ILE A 58 -5.65 6.33 -21.95
CA ILE A 58 -5.03 5.89 -20.70
C ILE A 58 -3.59 5.46 -20.99
N HIS A 59 -2.61 6.06 -20.32
CA HIS A 59 -1.21 5.68 -20.47
C HIS A 59 -0.95 4.23 -20.02
N SER A 60 -0.63 3.34 -20.96
CA SER A 60 -0.42 1.91 -20.71
C SER A 60 1.07 1.53 -20.64
N ALA A 61 1.94 2.32 -21.29
CA ALA A 61 3.39 2.18 -21.19
C ALA A 61 4.08 3.53 -21.45
N HIS A 62 5.26 3.77 -20.87
CA HIS A 62 6.05 4.98 -21.12
C HIS A 62 7.56 4.74 -20.95
N SER A 63 8.37 5.65 -21.49
CA SER A 63 9.82 5.69 -21.32
C SER A 63 10.34 7.13 -21.39
N ARG A 64 11.31 7.46 -20.54
CA ARG A 64 11.93 8.80 -20.41
C ARG A 64 10.92 9.96 -20.31
N LEU A 65 9.92 9.83 -19.43
CA LEU A 65 9.00 10.90 -19.06
C LEU A 65 9.00 11.08 -17.54
N PRO A 66 8.95 12.33 -17.02
CA PRO A 66 8.88 12.57 -15.59
C PRO A 66 7.52 12.13 -15.01
N PRO A 67 7.47 11.56 -13.79
CA PRO A 67 6.21 11.10 -13.17
C PRO A 67 5.12 12.17 -13.10
N SER A 68 5.49 13.43 -12.89
CA SER A 68 4.57 14.58 -12.85
C SER A 68 3.80 14.82 -14.16
N TYR A 69 4.33 14.36 -15.31
CA TYR A 69 3.68 14.49 -16.61
C TYR A 69 2.87 13.25 -17.01
N ILE A 70 3.22 12.07 -16.49
CA ILE A 70 2.50 10.83 -16.74
C ILE A 70 1.17 10.82 -15.96
N HIS A 71 1.16 11.38 -14.75
CA HIS A 71 0.01 11.38 -13.84
C HIS A 71 -0.83 12.69 -13.88
N LYS A 72 -0.71 13.46 -14.97
CA LYS A 72 -1.35 14.79 -15.10
C LYS A 72 -2.89 14.77 -15.23
N GLY A 73 -3.48 13.60 -15.51
CA GLY A 73 -4.93 13.42 -15.64
C GLY A 73 -5.32 12.54 -16.84
N LEU A 74 -6.62 12.25 -16.97
CA LEU A 74 -7.17 11.53 -18.12
C LEU A 74 -7.26 12.45 -19.35
N ILE A 75 -6.93 11.91 -20.51
CA ILE A 75 -6.83 12.66 -21.76
C ILE A 75 -8.07 12.38 -22.61
N ASP A 76 -8.80 13.40 -23.05
CA ASP A 76 -9.95 13.26 -23.95
C ASP A 76 -9.45 12.93 -25.36
N ALA A 77 -9.80 11.74 -25.86
CA ALA A 77 -9.32 11.24 -27.14
C ALA A 77 -9.74 12.11 -28.32
N ARG A 78 -10.88 12.82 -28.21
CA ARG A 78 -11.45 13.64 -29.28
C ARG A 78 -11.00 15.11 -29.23
N LYS A 79 -10.30 15.52 -28.17
CA LYS A 79 -9.72 16.87 -28.01
C LYS A 79 -8.19 16.87 -28.07
N SER A 80 -7.57 15.81 -27.56
CA SER A 80 -6.12 15.70 -27.51
C SER A 80 -5.56 15.15 -28.82
N LEU A 81 -4.76 15.97 -29.50
CA LEU A 81 -4.11 15.70 -30.80
C LEU A 81 -5.05 15.39 -31.99
N ASN A 82 -6.26 14.87 -31.78
CA ASN A 82 -7.19 14.35 -32.81
C ASN A 82 -6.67 13.12 -33.58
N GLU A 83 -5.57 12.54 -33.13
CA GLU A 83 -4.92 11.33 -33.65
C GLU A 83 -5.80 10.07 -33.59
N THR A 84 -6.88 10.05 -32.81
CA THR A 84 -7.84 8.93 -32.80
C THR A 84 -8.97 9.09 -33.81
N SER A 85 -9.09 10.29 -34.40
CA SER A 85 -10.08 10.67 -35.41
C SER A 85 -9.47 10.79 -36.81
N SER A 86 -8.15 10.62 -36.94
CA SER A 86 -7.38 10.67 -38.18
C SER A 86 -6.41 9.49 -38.23
N GLU A 87 -6.24 8.88 -39.40
CA GLU A 87 -5.22 7.82 -39.61
C GLU A 87 -3.80 8.40 -39.81
N GLU A 88 -3.65 9.72 -39.74
CA GLU A 88 -2.39 10.42 -39.97
C GLU A 88 -1.59 10.71 -38.69
N ILE A 89 -0.28 10.94 -38.85
CA ILE A 89 0.57 11.40 -37.75
C ILE A 89 0.25 12.87 -37.47
N VAL A 90 -0.02 13.18 -36.21
CA VAL A 90 -0.19 14.56 -35.74
C VAL A 90 1.12 15.06 -35.14
N CYS A 91 1.53 16.28 -35.50
CA CYS A 91 2.68 16.94 -34.89
C CYS A 91 2.25 18.30 -34.32
N ILE A 92 2.42 18.48 -33.00
CA ILE A 92 2.30 19.76 -32.31
C ILE A 92 3.70 20.35 -32.14
N GLN A 93 3.95 21.50 -32.76
CA GLN A 93 5.25 22.17 -32.72
C GLN A 93 5.50 22.98 -31.43
N ASN A 94 4.44 23.41 -30.75
CA ASN A 94 4.53 24.12 -29.46
C ASN A 94 3.45 23.63 -28.49
N ALA A 95 3.85 22.80 -27.53
CA ALA A 95 2.96 22.17 -26.56
C ALA A 95 2.43 23.12 -25.47
N ALA A 96 3.00 24.32 -25.33
CA ALA A 96 2.56 25.32 -24.36
C ALA A 96 1.40 26.18 -24.88
N SER A 97 1.27 26.34 -26.20
CA SER A 97 0.27 27.22 -26.83
C SER A 97 -0.75 26.52 -27.73
N ASP A 98 -0.55 25.24 -28.08
CA ASP A 98 -1.47 24.52 -28.97
C ASP A 98 -2.73 24.06 -28.21
N PRO A 99 -3.95 24.43 -28.65
CA PRO A 99 -5.20 24.13 -27.95
C PRO A 99 -5.54 22.64 -27.88
N ARG A 100 -4.83 21.79 -28.63
CA ARG A 100 -4.96 20.32 -28.57
C ARG A 100 -4.14 19.70 -27.42
N VAL A 101 -3.39 20.49 -26.65
CA VAL A 101 -2.71 20.05 -25.43
C VAL A 101 -3.55 20.43 -24.22
N GLU A 102 -4.25 19.45 -23.65
CA GLU A 102 -5.14 19.66 -22.48
C GLU A 102 -4.40 20.07 -21.19
N TYR A 103 -3.08 19.92 -21.14
CA TYR A 103 -2.24 20.15 -19.95
C TYR A 103 -0.94 20.90 -20.30
N PRO A 104 -1.01 22.16 -20.76
CA PRO A 104 0.15 22.90 -21.26
C PRO A 104 1.15 23.25 -20.14
N GLU A 105 0.66 23.65 -18.96
CA GLU A 105 1.53 23.94 -17.81
C GLU A 105 2.34 22.72 -17.35
N SER A 106 1.73 21.54 -17.36
CA SER A 106 2.43 20.29 -17.04
C SER A 106 3.47 19.95 -18.10
N ALA A 107 3.22 20.29 -19.38
CA ALA A 107 4.18 20.09 -20.46
C ALA A 107 5.41 21.00 -20.28
N ALA A 108 5.17 22.28 -19.97
CA ALA A 108 6.23 23.23 -19.65
C ALA A 108 7.07 22.78 -18.44
N LYS A 109 6.43 22.36 -17.33
CA LYS A 109 7.11 21.81 -16.13
C LYS A 109 7.91 20.54 -16.41
N ALA A 110 7.55 19.78 -17.44
CA ALA A 110 8.25 18.59 -17.90
C ALA A 110 9.34 18.86 -18.96
N GLY A 111 9.51 20.12 -19.38
CA GLY A 111 10.43 20.52 -20.45
C GLY A 111 10.00 20.03 -21.84
N ILE A 112 8.72 19.76 -22.07
CA ILE A 112 8.19 19.23 -23.33
C ILE A 112 7.76 20.40 -24.23
N VAL A 113 8.44 20.54 -25.37
CA VAL A 113 8.23 21.62 -26.34
C VAL A 113 7.36 21.18 -27.50
N SER A 114 7.56 19.96 -28.03
CA SER A 114 6.75 19.43 -29.13
C SER A 114 6.31 17.99 -28.89
N ILE A 115 5.17 17.62 -29.50
CA ILE A 115 4.52 16.31 -29.31
C ILE A 115 4.16 15.73 -30.66
N VAL A 116 4.60 14.50 -30.92
CA VAL A 116 4.23 13.71 -32.09
C VAL A 116 3.29 12.59 -31.65
N GLY A 117 2.16 12.46 -32.32
CA GLY A 117 1.09 11.52 -32.05
C GLY A 117 0.81 10.60 -33.24
N VAL A 118 0.77 9.29 -33.01
CA VAL A 118 0.63 8.28 -34.07
C VAL A 118 -0.47 7.27 -33.69
N PRO A 119 -1.54 7.11 -34.49
CA PRO A 119 -2.61 6.16 -34.19
C PRO A 119 -2.11 4.72 -34.12
N ILE A 120 -2.62 3.97 -33.14
CA ILE A 120 -2.44 2.52 -33.00
C ILE A 120 -3.74 1.85 -33.49
N LEU A 121 -3.66 1.23 -34.66
CA LEU A 121 -4.77 0.53 -35.29
C LEU A 121 -4.73 -0.97 -34.99
N THR A 122 -5.85 -1.51 -34.50
CA THR A 122 -6.07 -2.95 -34.28
C THR A 122 -7.27 -3.38 -35.12
N LEU A 123 -7.08 -4.34 -36.03
CA LEU A 123 -8.13 -4.81 -36.95
C LEU A 123 -8.89 -3.68 -37.70
N GLY A 124 -8.17 -2.63 -38.12
CA GLY A 124 -8.74 -1.48 -38.81
C GLY A 124 -9.50 -0.47 -37.93
N ARG A 125 -9.43 -0.60 -36.60
CA ARG A 125 -10.00 0.39 -35.66
C ARG A 125 -8.89 1.04 -34.83
N CYS A 126 -9.00 2.34 -34.58
CA CYS A 126 -8.13 3.00 -33.62
C CYS A 126 -8.38 2.44 -32.20
N THR A 127 -7.30 2.03 -31.54
CA THR A 127 -7.30 1.45 -30.19
C THR A 127 -6.39 2.20 -29.22
N GLY A 128 -5.70 3.24 -29.70
CA GLY A 128 -4.79 4.05 -28.89
C GLY A 128 -3.89 4.92 -29.75
N ALA A 129 -2.86 5.49 -29.13
CA ALA A 129 -1.84 6.28 -29.78
C ALA A 129 -0.44 6.03 -29.19
N LEU A 130 0.56 6.00 -30.06
CA LEU A 130 1.97 6.12 -29.71
C LEU A 130 2.34 7.60 -29.76
N ARG A 131 2.67 8.18 -28.60
CA ARG A 131 3.07 9.58 -28.45
C ARG A 131 4.57 9.68 -28.16
N VAL A 132 5.23 10.68 -28.77
CA VAL A 132 6.64 11.01 -28.56
C VAL A 132 6.74 12.48 -28.18
N TYR A 133 7.55 12.80 -27.17
CA TYR A 133 7.61 14.09 -26.48
C TYR A 133 9.04 14.61 -26.51
N PHE A 134 9.26 15.68 -27.27
CA PHE A 134 10.57 16.27 -27.50
C PHE A 134 10.77 17.53 -26.65
N GLN A 135 12.02 17.78 -26.27
CA GLN A 135 12.43 18.99 -25.54
C GLN A 135 12.72 20.18 -26.47
N GLU A 136 12.57 19.98 -27.78
CA GLU A 136 12.77 20.94 -28.85
C GLU A 136 11.64 20.84 -29.90
N SER A 137 11.66 21.71 -30.91
CA SER A 137 10.70 21.68 -32.04
C SER A 137 11.02 20.50 -32.98
N ALA A 138 10.12 19.53 -33.08
CA ALA A 138 10.36 18.29 -33.82
C ALA A 138 10.12 18.47 -35.34
N SER A 139 11.17 18.24 -36.13
CA SER A 139 11.09 18.09 -37.58
C SER A 139 11.25 16.61 -37.97
N LEU A 140 10.16 15.97 -38.39
CA LEU A 140 10.15 14.56 -38.79
C LEU A 140 10.51 14.42 -40.28
N THR A 141 11.48 13.58 -40.57
CA THR A 141 11.75 13.12 -41.94
C THR A 141 10.80 11.98 -42.34
N ALA A 142 10.68 11.70 -43.63
CA ALA A 142 9.88 10.57 -44.11
C ALA A 142 10.29 9.22 -43.50
N GLN A 143 11.58 9.02 -43.19
CA GLN A 143 12.08 7.81 -42.52
C GLN A 143 11.56 7.69 -41.07
N ASP A 144 11.45 8.83 -40.37
CA ASP A 144 10.99 8.91 -38.98
C ASP A 144 9.50 8.57 -38.90
N THR A 145 8.71 9.17 -39.81
CA THR A 145 7.29 8.86 -40.04
C THR A 145 7.08 7.38 -40.32
N SER A 146 7.88 6.78 -41.21
CA SER A 146 7.78 5.34 -41.53
C SER A 146 8.13 4.45 -40.34
N PHE A 147 9.19 4.77 -39.59
CA PHE A 147 9.58 4.02 -38.40
C PHE A 147 8.49 4.07 -37.31
N LEU A 148 7.96 5.26 -37.02
CA LEU A 148 6.91 5.43 -36.00
C LEU A 148 5.62 4.71 -36.37
N LYS A 149 5.18 4.76 -37.64
CA LYS A 149 4.03 3.97 -38.13
C LYS A 149 4.26 2.47 -37.95
N ALA A 150 5.45 1.96 -38.28
CA ALA A 150 5.77 0.54 -38.11
C ALA A 150 5.75 0.10 -36.63
N VAL A 151 6.25 0.93 -35.69
CA VAL A 151 6.15 0.63 -34.25
C VAL A 151 4.71 0.67 -33.75
N ALA A 152 3.89 1.63 -34.21
CA ALA A 152 2.47 1.70 -33.87
C ALA A 152 1.67 0.50 -34.41
N GLN A 153 1.98 0.03 -35.62
CA GLN A 153 1.41 -1.21 -36.19
C GLN A 153 1.82 -2.45 -35.38
N LEU A 154 3.08 -2.57 -34.96
CA LEU A 154 3.52 -3.66 -34.09
C LEU A 154 2.80 -3.65 -32.73
N ALA A 155 2.54 -2.47 -32.15
CA ALA A 155 1.73 -2.35 -30.94
C ALA A 155 0.29 -2.85 -31.19
N GLY A 156 -0.36 -2.42 -32.28
CA GLY A 156 -1.70 -2.89 -32.68
C GLY A 156 -1.78 -4.41 -32.91
N MET A 157 -0.79 -4.99 -33.60
CA MET A 157 -0.69 -6.45 -33.77
C MET A 157 -0.45 -7.21 -32.45
N THR A 158 0.22 -6.58 -31.48
CA THR A 158 0.44 -7.16 -30.15
C THR A 158 -0.86 -7.17 -29.35
N LEU A 159 -1.68 -6.13 -29.48
CA LEU A 159 -3.02 -6.06 -28.90
C LEU A 159 -4.00 -7.04 -29.57
N ALA A 160 -3.92 -7.22 -30.89
CA ALA A 160 -4.77 -8.13 -31.67
C ALA A 160 -4.59 -9.62 -31.34
N ARG A 161 -3.46 -10.02 -30.74
CA ARG A 161 -3.02 -11.42 -30.63
C ARG A 161 -3.53 -12.17 -29.40
N GLN A 162 -4.39 -11.57 -28.59
CA GLN A 162 -5.01 -12.20 -27.44
C GLN A 162 -6.54 -12.19 -27.64
N PRO A 163 -7.22 -13.36 -27.59
CA PRO A 163 -8.63 -13.42 -27.22
C PRO A 163 -8.82 -12.87 -25.79
N GLU A 164 -10.06 -12.59 -25.39
CA GLU A 164 -10.38 -12.03 -24.08
C GLU A 164 -10.00 -12.97 -22.91
N GLU A 165 -8.77 -12.85 -22.40
CA GLU A 165 -8.32 -13.53 -21.17
C GLU A 165 -7.63 -12.56 -20.21
N GLY A 166 -8.29 -12.30 -19.08
CA GLY A 166 -7.69 -11.99 -17.77
C GLY A 166 -6.61 -10.89 -17.72
N MET A 167 -6.99 -9.61 -17.81
CA MET A 167 -6.09 -8.50 -17.47
C MET A 167 -5.80 -8.41 -15.96
N SER A 168 -4.85 -9.23 -15.50
CA SER A 168 -4.31 -9.17 -14.14
C SER A 168 -3.15 -8.19 -14.04
N GLN A 169 -3.41 -7.04 -13.40
CA GLN A 169 -2.48 -6.09 -12.75
C GLN A 169 -1.22 -5.59 -13.46
N PRO A 170 -0.81 -4.37 -13.09
CA PRO A 170 0.54 -4.24 -12.55
C PRO A 170 0.73 -3.14 -11.49
N LYS A 171 1.30 -3.54 -10.35
CA LYS A 171 2.16 -2.74 -9.46
C LYS A 171 3.25 -1.97 -10.27
N GLU A 172 3.89 -0.89 -9.83
CA GLU A 172 3.82 0.06 -8.69
C GLU A 172 4.36 1.42 -9.26
N THR A 173 4.43 2.61 -8.64
CA THR A 173 4.61 3.03 -7.23
C THR A 173 4.21 4.53 -7.07
N SER A 174 4.23 5.07 -5.84
CA SER A 174 4.28 6.51 -5.44
C SER A 174 3.22 7.48 -6.01
N VAL A 175 2.15 7.70 -5.23
CA VAL A 175 1.22 8.83 -5.36
C VAL A 175 1.21 9.61 -4.05
N ALA A 176 1.40 10.93 -4.12
CA ALA A 176 1.15 11.81 -2.96
C ALA A 176 -0.36 12.05 -2.85
N THR A 177 -0.97 11.59 -1.77
CA THR A 177 -2.35 11.91 -1.40
C THR A 177 -2.46 13.37 -0.97
N LYS A 178 -3.60 14.01 -1.27
CA LYS A 178 -3.98 15.24 -0.55
C LYS A 178 -4.45 14.85 0.85
N PRO A 179 -4.10 15.59 1.92
CA PRO A 179 -4.60 15.31 3.27
C PRO A 179 -6.12 15.30 3.36
N CYS A 180 -6.68 14.38 4.17
CA CYS A 180 -8.13 14.31 4.46
C CYS A 180 -8.76 15.65 4.89
N GLU A 181 -7.99 16.55 5.50
CA GLU A 181 -8.44 17.88 5.96
C GLU A 181 -8.91 18.82 4.83
N LEU A 182 -8.59 18.52 3.58
CA LEU A 182 -8.95 19.31 2.39
C LEU A 182 -10.12 18.73 1.57
N VAL A 183 -10.83 17.72 2.10
CA VAL A 183 -11.93 17.04 1.42
C VAL A 183 -13.25 17.25 2.16
N ASN A 184 -14.26 17.80 1.46
CA ASN A 184 -15.62 17.93 1.97
C ASN A 184 -16.40 16.64 1.71
N PHE A 185 -16.55 15.81 2.74
CA PHE A 185 -17.31 14.57 2.69
C PHE A 185 -18.83 14.80 2.83
N ALA A 186 -19.63 14.02 2.12
CA ALA A 186 -21.09 14.05 2.18
C ALA A 186 -21.65 13.41 3.46
N HIS A 187 -20.94 12.44 4.05
CA HIS A 187 -21.34 11.77 5.29
C HIS A 187 -20.19 11.61 6.31
N PRO A 188 -20.44 11.73 7.64
CA PRO A 188 -19.38 11.56 8.66
C PRO A 188 -18.61 10.24 8.58
N SER A 189 -19.27 9.15 8.21
CA SER A 189 -18.63 7.83 8.04
C SER A 189 -17.65 7.76 6.87
N GLU A 190 -17.81 8.61 5.85
CA GLU A 190 -16.82 8.72 4.76
C GLU A 190 -15.56 9.41 5.29
N ALA A 191 -15.72 10.50 6.05
CA ALA A 191 -14.60 11.21 6.66
C ALA A 191 -13.83 10.34 7.69
N GLU A 192 -14.53 9.49 8.44
CA GLU A 192 -13.91 8.49 9.31
C GLU A 192 -13.13 7.42 8.53
N PHE A 193 -13.71 6.87 7.45
CA PHE A 193 -13.04 5.88 6.61
C PHE A 193 -11.79 6.46 5.95
N ALA A 194 -11.86 7.70 5.44
CA ALA A 194 -10.73 8.43 4.88
C ALA A 194 -9.57 8.60 5.89
N ARG A 195 -9.86 9.01 7.14
CA ARG A 195 -8.85 9.13 8.20
C ARG A 195 -8.12 7.82 8.49
N ILE A 196 -8.80 6.68 8.31
CA ILE A 196 -8.23 5.35 8.55
C ILE A 196 -7.37 4.89 7.38
N LEU A 197 -7.77 5.22 6.15
CA LEU A 197 -6.95 4.98 4.96
C LEU A 197 -5.66 5.82 5.03
N ASP A 198 -5.76 7.10 5.41
CA ASP A 198 -4.62 7.96 5.71
C ASP A 198 -3.74 7.37 6.83
N PHE A 199 -4.33 6.91 7.94
CA PHE A 199 -3.59 6.28 9.04
C PHE A 199 -2.79 5.04 8.60
N TYR A 200 -3.34 4.19 7.72
CA TYR A 200 -2.62 3.04 7.17
C TYR A 200 -1.67 3.37 6.02
N GLY A 201 -1.55 4.64 5.63
CA GLY A 201 -0.82 5.03 4.42
C GLY A 201 -1.38 4.39 3.15
N VAL A 202 -2.65 3.96 3.17
CA VAL A 202 -3.34 3.41 2.00
C VAL A 202 -3.78 4.59 1.13
N PRO A 203 -3.27 4.75 -0.09
CA PRO A 203 -3.74 5.79 -0.99
C PRO A 203 -5.22 5.60 -1.29
N TRP A 204 -5.96 6.71 -1.38
CA TRP A 204 -7.38 6.71 -1.69
C TRP A 204 -7.77 7.93 -2.52
N PHE A 205 -8.89 7.80 -3.22
CA PHE A 205 -9.57 8.89 -3.92
C PHE A 205 -11.05 8.88 -3.53
N TYR A 206 -11.59 10.05 -3.18
CA TYR A 206 -13.03 10.27 -2.96
C TYR A 206 -13.76 10.51 -4.27
N GLU A 207 -14.98 9.97 -4.41
CA GLU A 207 -15.84 10.08 -5.61
C GLU A 207 -15.07 9.96 -6.95
N PRO A 208 -14.23 8.92 -7.13
CA PRO A 208 -13.18 8.84 -8.16
C PRO A 208 -13.71 8.89 -9.60
N ARG A 209 -14.91 8.33 -9.84
CA ARG A 209 -15.65 8.41 -11.12
C ARG A 209 -17.09 7.94 -10.94
N SER A 210 -17.99 8.50 -11.74
CA SER A 210 -19.38 8.03 -11.87
C SER A 210 -19.53 7.05 -13.03
N PHE A 211 -20.35 6.01 -12.84
CA PHE A 211 -20.67 4.99 -13.83
C PHE A 211 -22.12 5.10 -14.32
N PRO A 212 -22.39 5.05 -15.63
CA PRO A 212 -23.75 4.96 -16.15
C PRO A 212 -24.29 3.54 -15.95
N ILE A 213 -25.37 3.39 -15.17
CA ILE A 213 -25.97 2.09 -14.84
C ILE A 213 -27.44 1.95 -15.29
N GLY A 214 -28.16 3.04 -15.55
CA GLY A 214 -29.55 3.01 -16.02
C GLY A 214 -29.70 3.37 -17.51
N ARG A 215 -30.87 3.04 -18.07
CA ARG A 215 -31.26 3.55 -19.40
C ARG A 215 -31.54 5.05 -19.30
N VAL A 216 -31.21 5.78 -20.37
CA VAL A 216 -31.49 7.22 -20.48
C VAL A 216 -33.01 7.44 -20.48
N ILE A 217 -33.52 8.09 -19.44
CA ILE A 217 -34.90 8.58 -19.36
C ILE A 217 -34.82 10.10 -19.31
N LYS A 218 -35.41 10.80 -20.29
CA LYS A 218 -35.33 12.26 -20.45
C LYS A 218 -33.91 12.85 -20.50
N GLY A 219 -32.97 12.15 -21.15
CA GLY A 219 -31.65 12.71 -21.51
C GLY A 219 -30.51 12.50 -20.51
N THR A 220 -30.81 12.17 -19.23
CA THR A 220 -29.77 11.89 -18.22
C THR A 220 -29.69 10.38 -17.94
N PRO A 221 -28.53 9.73 -18.11
CA PRO A 221 -28.34 8.35 -17.65
C PRO A 221 -28.33 8.29 -16.11
N GLU A 222 -28.90 7.23 -15.53
CA GLU A 222 -28.80 7.01 -14.08
C GLU A 222 -27.34 6.66 -13.75
N MET A 223 -26.71 7.50 -12.93
CA MET A 223 -25.32 7.32 -12.52
C MET A 223 -25.20 6.63 -11.15
N PHE A 224 -24.05 6.02 -10.94
CA PHE A 224 -23.57 5.49 -9.67
C PHE A 224 -22.11 5.90 -9.46
N THR A 225 -21.83 6.67 -8.42
CA THR A 225 -20.48 7.07 -8.02
C THR A 225 -20.14 6.26 -6.76
N PRO A 226 -19.08 5.43 -6.75
CA PRO A 226 -18.63 4.81 -5.51
C PRO A 226 -18.00 5.86 -4.60
N ASP A 227 -18.23 5.75 -3.30
CA ASP A 227 -17.70 6.72 -2.33
C ASP A 227 -16.15 6.82 -2.38
N PHE A 228 -15.43 5.69 -2.54
CA PHE A 228 -13.96 5.64 -2.57
C PHE A 228 -13.39 4.73 -3.68
N TYR A 229 -12.14 4.99 -4.08
CA TYR A 229 -11.27 4.04 -4.79
C TYR A 229 -9.92 3.93 -4.09
N LEU A 230 -9.45 2.70 -3.90
CA LEU A 230 -8.19 2.34 -3.25
C LEU A 230 -7.22 1.81 -4.32
N PRO A 231 -6.29 2.62 -4.85
CA PRO A 231 -5.46 2.25 -6.00
C PRO A 231 -4.53 1.06 -5.72
N SER A 232 -4.03 0.93 -4.49
CA SER A 232 -3.16 -0.19 -4.08
C SER A 232 -3.84 -1.56 -4.19
N PHE A 233 -5.17 -1.60 -4.23
CA PHE A 233 -5.97 -2.82 -4.29
C PHE A 233 -6.80 -2.93 -5.58
N ASP A 234 -6.80 -1.88 -6.41
CA ASP A 234 -7.70 -1.71 -7.56
C ASP A 234 -9.17 -1.98 -7.15
N LEU A 235 -9.60 -1.31 -6.07
CA LEU A 235 -10.86 -1.58 -5.39
C LEU A 235 -11.70 -0.32 -5.22
N TYR A 236 -12.91 -0.33 -5.75
CA TYR A 236 -13.94 0.66 -5.40
C TYR A 236 -14.65 0.23 -4.12
N VAL A 237 -14.88 1.18 -3.22
CA VAL A 237 -15.59 0.95 -1.97
C VAL A 237 -16.80 1.87 -1.90
N GLU A 238 -17.95 1.26 -1.66
CA GLU A 238 -19.22 1.92 -1.40
C GLU A 238 -19.58 1.70 0.08
N LEU A 239 -19.84 2.77 0.82
CA LEU A 239 -20.30 2.73 2.20
C LEU A 239 -21.85 2.74 2.25
N THR A 240 -22.42 2.01 3.20
CA THR A 240 -23.88 1.96 3.40
C THR A 240 -24.30 2.39 4.81
N THR A 241 -25.23 3.34 4.86
CA THR A 241 -25.92 3.75 6.09
C THR A 241 -27.22 2.95 6.25
N MET A 242 -27.56 2.60 7.50
CA MET A 242 -28.50 1.50 7.86
C MET A 242 -30.00 1.74 7.56
N LYS A 243 -30.39 2.74 6.76
CA LYS A 243 -31.80 2.88 6.35
C LYS A 243 -32.13 1.81 5.30
N GLN A 244 -32.81 0.73 5.72
CA GLN A 244 -33.16 -0.43 4.90
C GLN A 244 -33.79 -0.09 3.54
N SER A 245 -34.57 1.01 3.44
CA SER A 245 -35.15 1.48 2.17
C SER A 245 -34.11 1.93 1.13
N LEU A 246 -32.98 2.49 1.56
CA LEU A 246 -31.88 2.92 0.68
C LEU A 246 -30.96 1.75 0.31
N VAL A 247 -30.82 0.76 1.18
CA VAL A 247 -29.99 -0.44 0.96
C VAL A 247 -30.47 -1.23 -0.26
N THR A 248 -31.79 -1.42 -0.43
CA THR A 248 -32.35 -2.11 -1.60
C THR A 248 -32.05 -1.40 -2.92
N GLN A 249 -32.07 -0.05 -2.91
CA GLN A 249 -31.73 0.74 -4.09
C GLN A 249 -30.22 0.74 -4.38
N LYS A 250 -29.35 0.96 -3.37
CA LYS A 250 -27.89 0.84 -3.54
C LYS A 250 -27.51 -0.58 -4.02
N ASN A 251 -28.07 -1.64 -3.43
CA ASN A 251 -27.82 -3.02 -3.88
C ASN A 251 -28.27 -3.28 -5.33
N ARG A 252 -29.41 -2.74 -5.76
CA ARG A 252 -29.84 -2.82 -7.17
C ARG A 252 -28.86 -2.11 -8.10
N LYS A 253 -28.42 -0.90 -7.74
CA LYS A 253 -27.42 -0.14 -8.49
C LYS A 253 -26.09 -0.89 -8.61
N LEU A 254 -25.64 -1.48 -7.51
CA LEU A 254 -24.34 -2.15 -7.40
C LEU A 254 -24.32 -3.54 -8.08
N ARG A 255 -25.43 -4.30 -8.05
CA ARG A 255 -25.61 -5.48 -8.92
C ARG A 255 -25.53 -5.09 -10.40
N ARG A 256 -26.25 -4.03 -10.79
CA ARG A 256 -26.28 -3.54 -12.16
C ARG A 256 -24.93 -2.97 -12.62
N LEU A 257 -24.15 -2.41 -11.70
CA LEU A 257 -22.75 -2.05 -11.97
C LEU A 257 -21.91 -3.31 -12.25
N LYS A 258 -22.03 -4.37 -11.45
CA LYS A 258 -21.33 -5.65 -11.67
C LYS A 258 -21.80 -6.38 -12.94
N GLU A 259 -23.05 -6.20 -13.36
CA GLU A 259 -23.58 -6.72 -14.64
C GLU A 259 -23.01 -5.96 -15.86
N LEU A 260 -22.84 -4.65 -15.75
CA LEU A 260 -22.39 -3.78 -16.86
C LEU A 260 -20.87 -3.61 -16.93
N PHE A 261 -20.18 -3.81 -15.81
CA PHE A 261 -18.73 -3.63 -15.63
C PHE A 261 -18.17 -4.75 -14.73
N PRO A 262 -18.22 -6.02 -15.17
CA PRO A 262 -17.78 -7.18 -14.36
C PRO A 262 -16.29 -7.14 -13.98
N GLU A 263 -15.46 -6.42 -14.74
CA GLU A 263 -14.05 -6.16 -14.46
C GLU A 263 -13.82 -5.27 -13.24
N ILE A 264 -14.85 -4.53 -12.78
CA ILE A 264 -14.74 -3.60 -11.67
C ILE A 264 -14.92 -4.31 -10.34
N LYS A 265 -13.83 -4.44 -9.60
CA LYS A 265 -13.86 -4.82 -8.19
C LYS A 265 -14.51 -3.70 -7.40
N ILE A 266 -15.76 -3.92 -7.02
CA ILE A 266 -16.47 -3.08 -6.06
C ILE A 266 -16.92 -3.89 -4.84
N SER A 267 -16.52 -3.41 -3.67
CA SER A 267 -16.98 -3.91 -2.38
C SER A 267 -18.04 -2.97 -1.80
N LEU A 268 -19.08 -3.55 -1.24
CA LEU A 268 -20.07 -2.85 -0.44
C LEU A 268 -19.71 -3.06 1.02
N LEU A 269 -19.32 -2.00 1.70
CA LEU A 269 -19.00 -2.04 3.13
C LEU A 269 -20.28 -1.72 3.91
N TYR A 270 -20.86 -2.78 4.50
CA TYR A 270 -21.97 -2.66 5.43
C TYR A 270 -21.48 -2.04 6.75
N LYS A 271 -22.35 -1.30 7.45
CA LYS A 271 -22.00 -0.66 8.73
C LYS A 271 -21.36 -1.64 9.72
N ASN A 272 -21.82 -2.89 9.78
CA ASN A 272 -21.27 -3.91 10.69
C ASN A 272 -19.88 -4.43 10.26
N ASP A 273 -19.62 -4.54 8.95
CA ASP A 273 -18.30 -4.92 8.42
C ASP A 273 -17.31 -3.76 8.56
N TYR A 274 -17.81 -2.53 8.39
CA TYR A 274 -17.11 -1.29 8.68
C TYR A 274 -16.75 -1.25 10.17
N GLU A 275 -17.70 -1.35 11.09
CA GLU A 275 -17.46 -1.40 12.55
C GLU A 275 -16.48 -2.51 12.95
N ARG A 276 -16.52 -3.69 12.33
CA ARG A 276 -15.53 -4.76 12.56
C ARG A 276 -14.13 -4.41 12.03
N LEU A 277 -14.04 -3.80 10.84
CA LEU A 277 -12.78 -3.36 10.24
C LEU A 277 -12.17 -2.21 11.05
N LEU A 278 -13.00 -1.21 11.38
CA LEU A 278 -12.72 -0.12 12.29
C LEU A 278 -12.13 -0.68 13.59
N ALA A 279 -12.82 -1.64 14.24
CA ALA A 279 -12.43 -2.13 15.54
C ALA A 279 -11.18 -3.02 15.54
N LYS A 280 -10.96 -3.81 14.47
CA LYS A 280 -9.67 -4.47 14.19
C LYS A 280 -8.50 -3.48 14.14
N TYR A 281 -8.81 -2.21 13.92
CA TYR A 281 -7.89 -1.09 13.82
C TYR A 281 -8.10 -0.04 14.92
N GLY A 282 -8.78 -0.42 16.01
CA GLY A 282 -8.96 0.42 17.19
C GLY A 282 -10.04 1.50 17.09
N VAL A 283 -10.86 1.56 16.03
CA VAL A 283 -11.96 2.52 15.97
C VAL A 283 -13.27 1.81 16.34
N GLY A 284 -13.91 2.22 17.43
CA GLY A 284 -15.13 1.57 17.92
C GLY A 284 -14.92 0.17 18.54
N PRO A 285 -16.01 -0.47 19.02
CA PRO A 285 -15.93 -1.73 19.76
C PRO A 285 -15.63 -2.92 18.83
N LEU A 286 -14.65 -3.75 19.21
CA LEU A 286 -14.50 -5.08 18.61
C LEU A 286 -15.77 -5.88 18.94
N ALA A 287 -16.27 -6.67 18.00
CA ALA A 287 -17.54 -7.36 18.15
C ALA A 287 -17.56 -8.18 19.47
N GLU A 288 -18.55 -7.94 20.32
CA GLU A 288 -18.75 -8.56 21.64
C GLU A 288 -17.66 -8.27 22.70
N THR A 289 -16.75 -7.30 22.47
CA THR A 289 -15.73 -6.90 23.45
C THR A 289 -16.21 -5.83 24.44
N ARG A 290 -15.60 -5.81 25.64
CA ARG A 290 -15.91 -4.87 26.73
C ARG A 290 -15.25 -3.49 26.61
N ALA A 291 -14.52 -3.22 25.52
CA ALA A 291 -13.84 -1.95 25.30
C ALA A 291 -14.23 -1.34 23.96
N HIS A 292 -14.32 -0.01 23.90
CA HIS A 292 -15.00 0.70 22.81
C HIS A 292 -14.03 1.23 21.75
N GLY A 293 -12.87 0.56 21.61
CA GLY A 293 -11.81 0.90 20.68
C GLY A 293 -10.55 1.42 21.37
N VAL A 294 -9.79 2.22 20.63
CA VAL A 294 -8.54 2.90 20.95
C VAL A 294 -8.81 4.39 21.09
N SER A 295 -8.20 5.00 22.10
CA SER A 295 -8.22 6.44 22.35
C SER A 295 -7.19 7.16 21.47
N ARG A 296 -5.94 6.67 21.48
CA ARG A 296 -4.84 7.14 20.62
C ARG A 296 -3.77 6.07 20.46
N ILE A 297 -2.98 6.20 19.41
CA ILE A 297 -1.86 5.30 19.10
C ILE A 297 -0.57 5.95 19.60
N LEU A 298 0.30 5.17 20.26
CA LEU A 298 1.57 5.64 20.81
C LEU A 298 2.74 5.34 19.87
N TYR A 299 2.75 4.13 19.29
CA TYR A 299 3.76 3.69 18.31
C TYR A 299 3.07 2.95 17.17
N SER A 300 3.25 3.42 15.94
CA SER A 300 2.69 2.80 14.74
C SER A 300 3.46 1.54 14.34
N ALA A 301 2.90 0.74 13.42
CA ALA A 301 3.59 -0.47 12.93
C ALA A 301 4.98 -0.17 12.31
N PRO A 302 5.16 0.89 11.48
CA PRO A 302 6.48 1.31 11.01
C PRO A 302 7.46 1.74 12.12
N ASP A 303 6.99 2.42 13.17
CA ASP A 303 7.85 2.83 14.30
C ASP A 303 8.39 1.61 15.03
N ILE A 304 7.52 0.62 15.26
CA ILE A 304 7.86 -0.65 15.90
C ILE A 304 8.81 -1.46 15.02
N GLU A 305 8.54 -1.60 13.71
CA GLU A 305 9.44 -2.31 12.79
C GLU A 305 10.85 -1.69 12.77
N ALA A 306 10.93 -0.36 12.66
CA ALA A 306 12.19 0.37 12.69
C ALA A 306 12.94 0.12 14.01
N ARG A 307 12.25 0.23 15.15
CA ARG A 307 12.88 0.04 16.46
C ARG A 307 13.30 -1.41 16.72
N VAL A 308 12.49 -2.40 16.36
CA VAL A 308 12.84 -3.83 16.45
C VAL A 308 14.10 -4.13 15.63
N LYS A 309 14.24 -3.54 14.44
CA LYS A 309 15.43 -3.68 13.61
C LYS A 309 16.68 -3.06 14.24
N GLU A 310 16.57 -1.92 14.91
CA GLU A 310 17.67 -1.32 15.67
C GLU A 310 18.11 -2.23 16.83
N LEU A 311 17.17 -2.72 17.64
CA LEU A 311 17.46 -3.64 18.75
C LEU A 311 18.13 -4.93 18.26
N ALA A 312 17.62 -5.53 17.18
CA ALA A 312 18.20 -6.71 16.56
C ALA A 312 19.63 -6.47 16.06
N GLY A 313 19.94 -5.27 15.56
CA GLY A 313 21.28 -4.87 15.16
C GLY A 313 22.25 -4.81 16.35
N LEU A 314 21.82 -4.20 17.46
CA LEU A 314 22.60 -4.15 18.72
C LEU A 314 22.87 -5.57 19.27
N ILE A 315 21.82 -6.39 19.40
CA ILE A 315 21.91 -7.78 19.85
C ILE A 315 22.85 -8.58 18.93
N SER A 316 22.74 -8.43 17.62
CA SER A 316 23.62 -9.14 16.67
C SER A 316 25.10 -8.73 16.80
N ALA A 317 25.38 -7.49 17.21
CA ALA A 317 26.74 -7.03 17.47
C ALA A 317 27.30 -7.64 18.78
N ASP A 318 26.54 -7.58 19.88
CA ASP A 318 26.97 -8.05 21.21
C ASP A 318 27.11 -9.58 21.31
N TYR A 319 26.40 -10.31 20.45
CA TYR A 319 26.39 -11.77 20.41
C TYR A 319 27.06 -12.36 19.16
N ARG A 320 27.85 -11.59 18.40
CA ARG A 320 28.48 -11.98 17.12
C ARG A 320 29.07 -13.40 17.08
N ASP A 321 29.86 -13.75 18.08
CA ASP A 321 30.57 -15.04 18.18
C ASP A 321 29.95 -15.97 19.25
N ARG A 322 28.65 -15.81 19.52
CA ARG A 322 27.91 -16.49 20.59
C ARG A 322 26.63 -17.12 20.05
N ARG A 323 26.08 -18.08 20.80
CA ARG A 323 24.76 -18.66 20.55
C ARG A 323 23.84 -18.46 21.76
N PRO A 324 23.23 -17.27 21.92
CA PRO A 324 22.33 -17.01 23.04
C PRO A 324 21.06 -17.88 22.96
N VAL A 325 20.46 -18.12 24.11
CA VAL A 325 19.06 -18.56 24.23
C VAL A 325 18.22 -17.28 24.34
N LEU A 326 17.37 -17.02 23.36
CA LEU A 326 16.31 -16.01 23.48
C LEU A 326 15.15 -16.67 24.23
N LEU A 327 14.85 -16.15 25.40
CA LEU A 327 13.89 -16.71 26.33
C LEU A 327 12.73 -15.72 26.53
N GLY A 328 11.52 -16.11 26.14
CA GLY A 328 10.33 -15.30 26.36
C GLY A 328 9.58 -15.62 27.65
N VAL A 329 8.92 -14.63 28.25
CA VAL A 329 8.01 -14.82 29.39
C VAL A 329 6.57 -14.65 28.93
N GLN A 330 5.76 -15.70 29.05
CA GLN A 330 4.37 -15.66 28.56
C GLN A 330 3.51 -14.57 29.23
N ARG A 331 2.65 -13.84 28.49
CA ARG A 331 2.15 -14.11 27.11
C ARG A 331 2.41 -13.04 26.04
N GLY A 332 2.45 -11.75 26.37
CA GLY A 332 2.37 -10.70 25.34
C GLY A 332 3.64 -10.51 24.52
N PHE A 333 4.79 -11.03 24.96
CA PHE A 333 6.08 -10.98 24.26
C PHE A 333 6.07 -11.59 22.83
N LEU A 334 5.08 -12.42 22.48
CA LEU A 334 5.09 -13.28 21.29
C LEU A 334 5.29 -12.49 19.98
N CYS A 335 4.55 -11.39 19.79
CA CYS A 335 4.66 -10.57 18.58
C CYS A 335 6.06 -9.93 18.47
N PHE A 336 6.51 -9.32 19.55
CA PHE A 336 7.83 -8.71 19.65
C PHE A 336 8.96 -9.70 19.37
N MET A 337 8.96 -10.86 20.03
CA MET A 337 9.99 -11.86 19.82
C MET A 337 9.95 -12.40 18.39
N ALA A 338 8.76 -12.65 17.82
CA ALA A 338 8.62 -13.17 16.47
C ALA A 338 9.17 -12.21 15.39
N ASP A 339 9.08 -10.91 15.60
CA ASP A 339 9.66 -9.91 14.68
C ASP A 339 11.16 -9.71 14.94
N LEU A 340 11.58 -9.71 16.21
CA LEU A 340 12.99 -9.57 16.62
C LEU A 340 13.87 -10.70 16.06
N ILE A 341 13.41 -11.97 16.16
CA ILE A 341 14.19 -13.13 15.68
C ILE A 341 14.38 -13.15 14.16
N ARG A 342 13.52 -12.47 13.39
CA ARG A 342 13.67 -12.38 11.91
C ARG A 342 14.73 -11.36 11.50
N GLN A 343 15.12 -10.45 12.40
CA GLN A 343 16.09 -9.38 12.13
C GLN A 343 17.48 -9.66 12.71
N ILE A 344 17.59 -10.55 13.71
CA ILE A 344 18.89 -10.94 14.30
C ILE A 344 19.68 -11.82 13.32
N THR A 345 20.98 -11.56 13.19
CA THR A 345 21.86 -12.20 12.20
C THR A 345 22.81 -13.26 12.78
N VAL A 346 22.80 -13.47 14.10
CA VAL A 346 23.63 -14.49 14.79
C VAL A 346 22.85 -15.77 15.07
N PRO A 347 23.50 -16.95 15.13
CA PRO A 347 22.85 -18.19 15.54
C PRO A 347 22.29 -18.08 16.97
N MET A 348 21.11 -18.63 17.22
CA MET A 348 20.47 -18.65 18.54
C MET A 348 19.80 -19.99 18.83
N ASP A 349 19.29 -20.12 20.05
CA ASP A 349 18.20 -21.05 20.42
C ASP A 349 17.00 -20.23 20.92
N LEU A 350 15.80 -20.82 20.87
CA LEU A 350 14.56 -20.18 21.32
C LEU A 350 13.84 -21.08 22.33
N ASP A 351 13.33 -20.47 23.40
CA ASP A 351 12.54 -21.13 24.45
C ASP A 351 11.60 -20.10 25.12
N PHE A 352 10.70 -20.56 25.97
CA PHE A 352 9.78 -19.71 26.72
C PHE A 352 9.42 -20.34 28.06
N ILE A 353 9.31 -19.48 29.09
CA ILE A 353 8.75 -19.83 30.40
C ILE A 353 7.35 -19.24 30.57
N ALA A 354 6.58 -19.81 31.50
CA ALA A 354 5.33 -19.24 31.95
C ALA A 354 5.36 -19.05 33.46
N ILE A 355 4.76 -17.96 33.94
CA ILE A 355 4.65 -17.60 35.35
C ILE A 355 3.20 -17.25 35.67
N ASN A 356 2.72 -17.69 36.84
CA ASN A 356 1.42 -17.26 37.37
C ASN A 356 1.61 -16.40 38.62
N TYR A 357 0.68 -15.47 38.82
CA TYR A 357 0.57 -14.64 40.01
C TYR A 357 -0.59 -15.13 40.88
N TYR A 358 -0.35 -15.43 42.16
CA TYR A 358 -1.43 -15.71 43.11
C TYR A 358 -1.82 -14.44 43.86
N GLY A 359 -2.94 -13.82 43.45
CA GLY A 359 -3.51 -12.66 44.12
C GLY A 359 -4.44 -13.06 45.26
N GLY A 360 -3.91 -13.15 46.49
CA GLY A 360 -4.74 -13.37 47.68
C GLY A 360 -3.95 -13.74 48.94
N THR A 361 -4.00 -12.88 49.95
CA THR A 361 -3.29 -12.97 51.25
C THR A 361 -1.77 -12.72 51.20
N LYS A 362 -1.14 -12.56 52.38
CA LYS A 362 0.05 -11.72 52.64
C LYS A 362 1.38 -12.16 52.02
N GLU A 363 1.43 -13.27 51.29
CA GLU A 363 2.61 -13.74 50.57
C GLU A 363 2.26 -13.89 49.08
N ALA A 364 2.36 -12.79 48.34
CA ALA A 364 2.11 -12.76 46.89
C ALA A 364 3.24 -13.43 46.11
N GLY A 365 3.24 -14.77 46.08
CA GLY A 365 4.21 -15.57 45.35
C GLY A 365 3.95 -15.56 43.84
N VAL A 366 4.93 -15.06 43.07
CA VAL A 366 5.08 -15.43 41.67
C VAL A 366 5.59 -16.87 41.62
N ARG A 367 5.06 -17.70 40.72
CA ARG A 367 5.53 -19.08 40.52
C ARG A 367 5.66 -19.41 39.05
N VAL A 368 6.79 -20.01 38.67
CA VAL A 368 7.00 -20.62 37.35
C VAL A 368 6.05 -21.80 37.18
N THR A 369 5.19 -21.72 36.17
CA THR A 369 4.21 -22.76 35.79
C THR A 369 4.66 -23.59 34.59
N LYS A 370 5.55 -23.05 33.75
CA LYS A 370 6.32 -23.80 32.74
C LYS A 370 7.79 -23.38 32.83
N ASP A 371 8.66 -24.34 33.15
CA ASP A 371 10.12 -24.19 33.12
C ASP A 371 10.62 -24.12 31.65
N ALA A 372 11.90 -23.82 31.46
CA ALA A 372 12.55 -23.89 30.15
C ALA A 372 12.75 -25.36 29.74
N ASP A 373 12.56 -25.65 28.46
CA ASP A 373 12.80 -26.99 27.89
C ASP A 373 14.31 -27.22 27.64
N LEU A 374 15.07 -26.13 27.43
CA LEU A 374 16.52 -26.15 27.21
C LEU A 374 17.32 -26.11 28.52
N ASN A 375 18.49 -26.78 28.55
CA ASN A 375 19.45 -26.58 29.63
C ASN A 375 20.11 -25.19 29.52
N LEU A 376 19.79 -24.34 30.50
CA LEU A 376 20.26 -22.95 30.61
C LEU A 376 21.65 -22.81 31.27
N THR A 377 22.19 -23.88 31.86
CA THR A 377 23.48 -23.85 32.58
C THR A 377 24.63 -23.47 31.65
N GLY A 378 25.41 -22.45 32.03
CA GLY A 378 26.54 -21.96 31.23
C GLY A 378 26.16 -21.33 29.88
N ARG A 379 24.86 -21.13 29.59
CA ARG A 379 24.38 -20.44 28.38
C ARG A 379 24.41 -18.93 28.56
N HIS A 380 24.52 -18.21 27.45
CA HIS A 380 24.15 -16.80 27.40
C HIS A 380 22.61 -16.73 27.23
N ILE A 381 21.91 -16.02 28.11
CA ILE A 381 20.46 -15.84 28.04
C ILE A 381 20.15 -14.37 27.71
N LEU A 382 19.24 -14.18 26.76
CA LEU A 382 18.59 -12.90 26.50
C LEU A 382 17.09 -13.07 26.79
N LEU A 383 16.62 -12.48 27.90
CA LEU A 383 15.22 -12.47 28.25
C LEU A 383 14.49 -11.45 27.37
N VAL A 384 13.34 -11.84 26.78
CA VAL A 384 12.55 -11.00 25.89
C VAL A 384 11.17 -10.75 26.50
N GLU A 385 10.93 -9.51 26.92
CA GLU A 385 9.72 -9.06 27.62
C GLU A 385 8.92 -8.05 26.76
N ASP A 386 7.59 -8.04 26.90
CA ASP A 386 6.71 -7.05 26.27
C ASP A 386 6.70 -5.71 27.03
N ILE A 387 6.51 -5.73 28.35
CA ILE A 387 6.47 -4.51 29.17
C ILE A 387 7.04 -4.71 30.58
N VAL A 388 7.97 -3.83 30.95
CA VAL A 388 8.50 -3.74 32.32
C VAL A 388 7.80 -2.61 33.05
N ASP A 389 6.87 -2.96 33.94
CA ASP A 389 6.12 -2.02 34.79
C ASP A 389 6.86 -1.75 36.12
N THR A 390 6.36 -2.28 37.25
CA THR A 390 7.02 -2.14 38.57
C THR A 390 8.40 -2.79 38.67
N GLY A 391 8.69 -3.75 37.78
CA GLY A 391 9.89 -4.57 37.79
C GLY A 391 9.83 -5.78 38.73
N ILE A 392 8.83 -5.91 39.61
CA ILE A 392 8.77 -7.01 40.61
C ILE A 392 8.79 -8.40 39.93
N THR A 393 7.94 -8.59 38.92
CA THR A 393 7.85 -9.83 38.14
C THR A 393 9.17 -10.17 37.44
N LEU A 394 9.76 -9.18 36.77
CA LEU A 394 11.05 -9.31 36.09
C LEU A 394 12.16 -9.68 37.08
N ASN A 395 12.22 -9.04 38.26
CA ASN A 395 13.22 -9.36 39.28
C ASN A 395 13.11 -10.82 39.73
N TYR A 396 11.89 -11.31 39.98
CA TYR A 396 11.67 -12.72 40.33
C TYR A 396 12.17 -13.66 39.22
N VAL A 397 11.85 -13.38 37.96
CA VAL A 397 12.32 -14.16 36.81
C VAL A 397 13.85 -14.12 36.72
N LEU A 398 14.49 -12.97 36.92
CA LEU A 398 15.95 -12.84 36.87
C LEU A 398 16.63 -13.62 38.00
N GLU A 399 16.14 -13.58 39.24
CA GLU A 399 16.70 -14.40 40.34
C GLU A 399 16.51 -15.90 40.09
N TYR A 400 15.35 -16.30 39.60
CA TYR A 400 15.09 -17.67 39.18
C TYR A 400 16.06 -18.12 38.06
N LEU A 401 16.29 -17.30 37.04
CA LEU A 401 17.22 -17.62 35.96
C LEU A 401 18.69 -17.62 36.42
N LYS A 402 19.09 -16.71 37.34
CA LYS A 402 20.42 -16.75 37.98
C LYS A 402 20.65 -18.10 38.70
N SER A 403 19.63 -18.65 39.37
CA SER A 403 19.74 -19.95 40.05
C SER A 403 20.04 -21.13 39.11
N LYS A 404 19.77 -20.98 37.80
CA LYS A 404 20.11 -21.95 36.74
C LYS A 404 21.58 -21.84 36.28
N ASN A 405 22.40 -20.99 36.90
CA ASN A 405 23.82 -20.76 36.61
C ASN A 405 24.14 -20.46 35.12
N PRO A 406 23.52 -19.43 34.50
CA PRO A 406 23.87 -18.99 33.15
C PRO A 406 25.27 -18.34 33.11
N ARG A 407 25.88 -18.31 31.93
CA ARG A 407 27.14 -17.59 31.67
C ARG A 407 26.95 -16.07 31.60
N SER A 408 25.81 -15.62 31.10
CA SER A 408 25.37 -14.23 31.20
C SER A 408 23.85 -14.16 31.09
N LEU A 409 23.27 -13.12 31.67
CA LEU A 409 21.83 -12.84 31.62
C LEU A 409 21.65 -11.37 31.24
N ALA A 410 20.89 -11.10 30.19
CA ALA A 410 20.56 -9.77 29.70
C ALA A 410 19.04 -9.66 29.45
N VAL A 411 18.50 -8.44 29.45
CA VAL A 411 17.07 -8.18 29.23
C VAL A 411 16.86 -7.28 28.01
N CYS A 412 15.98 -7.73 27.13
CA CYS A 412 15.38 -6.96 26.04
C CYS A 412 13.90 -6.74 26.32
N ALA A 413 13.51 -5.51 26.62
CA ALA A 413 12.11 -5.14 26.84
C ALA A 413 11.61 -4.30 25.67
N LEU A 414 10.43 -4.61 25.14
CA LEU A 414 9.79 -3.74 24.14
C LEU A 414 9.39 -2.40 24.79
N LEU A 415 8.71 -2.41 25.94
CA LEU A 415 8.28 -1.22 26.66
C LEU A 415 8.89 -1.13 28.08
N ASP A 416 9.32 0.07 28.47
CA ASP A 416 9.80 0.39 29.83
C ASP A 416 8.95 1.51 30.44
N ARG A 417 8.18 1.21 31.50
CA ARG A 417 7.37 2.20 32.23
C ARG A 417 8.11 2.71 33.47
N ARG A 418 9.19 3.47 33.24
CA ARG A 418 10.07 3.99 34.32
C ARG A 418 9.34 4.71 35.44
N ALA A 419 8.25 5.43 35.13
CA ALA A 419 7.45 6.17 36.11
C ALA A 419 6.86 5.30 37.24
N ARG A 420 6.68 3.99 37.03
CA ARG A 420 6.16 3.06 38.06
C ARG A 420 7.22 2.16 38.68
N ARG A 421 8.51 2.36 38.37
CA ARG A 421 9.54 1.39 38.73
C ARG A 421 9.78 1.35 40.24
N LEU A 422 9.58 0.16 40.84
CA LEU A 422 9.86 -0.11 42.26
C LEU A 422 11.20 -0.85 42.45
N MET A 423 11.61 -1.64 41.45
CA MET A 423 12.86 -2.40 41.46
C MET A 423 13.85 -1.82 40.43
N ASN A 424 15.03 -1.39 40.88
CA ASN A 424 16.09 -0.98 39.95
C ASN A 424 16.68 -2.22 39.25
N ILE A 425 16.32 -2.41 37.98
CA ILE A 425 16.70 -3.56 37.16
C ILE A 425 17.28 -3.03 35.87
N GLU A 426 18.49 -3.51 35.56
CA GLU A 426 19.18 -3.21 34.31
C GLU A 426 18.40 -3.79 33.12
N LEU A 427 18.04 -2.92 32.18
CA LEU A 427 17.49 -3.31 30.88
C LEU A 427 18.55 -3.00 29.82
N ASN A 428 19.13 -4.04 29.22
CA ASN A 428 20.23 -3.90 28.27
C ASN A 428 19.73 -3.35 26.92
N TYR A 429 18.52 -3.73 26.52
CA TYR A 429 17.87 -3.29 25.29
C TYR A 429 16.44 -2.86 25.60
N VAL A 430 16.10 -1.61 25.29
CA VAL A 430 14.75 -1.04 25.50
C VAL A 430 14.20 -0.54 24.18
N GLY A 431 13.04 -1.04 23.76
CA GLY A 431 12.33 -0.54 22.59
C GLY A 431 11.89 0.90 22.79
N PHE A 432 10.94 1.12 23.68
CA PHE A 432 10.35 2.43 23.95
C PHE A 432 10.18 2.67 25.45
N GLU A 433 10.50 3.88 25.91
CA GLU A 433 10.11 4.35 27.24
C GLU A 433 8.67 4.90 27.14
N VAL A 434 7.77 4.43 28.03
CA VAL A 434 6.34 4.74 27.97
C VAL A 434 5.86 5.56 29.17
N PRO A 435 4.91 6.49 28.97
CA PRO A 435 4.28 7.25 30.06
C PRO A 435 3.46 6.32 30.97
N ASP A 436 2.95 6.84 32.08
CA ASP A 436 2.07 6.08 32.97
C ASP A 436 0.63 5.94 32.43
N GLU A 437 0.50 5.14 31.35
CA GLU A 437 -0.76 4.90 30.66
C GLU A 437 -0.95 3.41 30.34
N PHE A 438 -2.17 2.90 30.53
CA PHE A 438 -2.47 1.53 30.15
C PHE A 438 -2.42 1.37 28.61
N VAL A 439 -1.74 0.32 28.13
CA VAL A 439 -1.42 0.11 26.72
C VAL A 439 -1.86 -1.27 26.24
N ILE A 440 -2.23 -1.35 24.97
CA ILE A 440 -2.69 -2.54 24.26
C ILE A 440 -2.05 -2.63 22.86
N GLY A 441 -2.13 -3.82 22.26
CA GLY A 441 -1.67 -4.06 20.89
C GLY A 441 -0.25 -4.58 20.80
N TYR A 442 0.12 -5.10 19.62
CA TYR A 442 1.40 -5.72 19.35
C TYR A 442 1.78 -6.81 20.37
N GLY A 443 0.82 -7.69 20.67
CA GLY A 443 0.92 -8.76 21.67
C GLY A 443 0.37 -8.40 23.06
N LEU A 444 0.35 -7.11 23.45
CA LEU A 444 -0.24 -6.63 24.69
C LEU A 444 -1.77 -6.71 24.65
N ASP A 445 -2.41 -7.02 25.78
CA ASP A 445 -3.85 -7.24 25.86
C ASP A 445 -4.61 -6.36 26.85
N TYR A 446 -5.93 -6.34 26.68
CA TYR A 446 -6.89 -5.98 27.71
C TYR A 446 -7.93 -7.09 27.83
N HIS A 447 -7.83 -7.92 28.86
CA HIS A 447 -8.68 -9.11 29.05
C HIS A 447 -8.59 -10.09 27.86
N GLU A 448 -7.37 -10.42 27.43
CA GLU A 448 -7.03 -11.24 26.26
C GLU A 448 -7.41 -10.64 24.88
N GLU A 449 -8.11 -9.50 24.84
CA GLU A 449 -8.42 -8.76 23.61
C GLU A 449 -7.26 -7.88 23.13
N TYR A 450 -7.33 -7.40 21.89
CA TYR A 450 -6.41 -6.43 21.24
C TYR A 450 -4.98 -6.90 20.96
N ARG A 451 -4.54 -8.09 21.38
CA ARG A 451 -3.19 -8.63 21.09
C ARG A 451 -2.80 -8.53 19.60
N ASN A 452 -3.78 -8.65 18.71
CA ASN A 452 -3.63 -8.68 17.26
C ASN A 452 -3.58 -7.29 16.57
N LEU A 453 -3.63 -6.18 17.31
CA LEU A 453 -3.39 -4.86 16.71
C LEU A 453 -1.92 -4.77 16.26
N PRO A 454 -1.60 -4.25 15.06
CA PRO A 454 -0.22 -4.16 14.56
C PRO A 454 0.57 -2.98 15.13
N PHE A 455 0.02 -2.26 16.10
CA PHE A 455 0.56 -1.03 16.70
C PHE A 455 0.30 -1.03 18.21
N ILE A 456 0.97 -0.15 18.95
CA ILE A 456 0.80 0.00 20.41
C ILE A 456 -0.01 1.25 20.70
N ALA A 457 -1.04 1.12 21.53
CA ALA A 457 -2.06 2.16 21.71
C ALA A 457 -2.66 2.20 23.11
N VAL A 458 -3.29 3.33 23.45
CA VAL A 458 -4.10 3.50 24.67
C VAL A 458 -5.55 3.13 24.35
N PRO A 459 -6.20 2.19 25.08
CA PRO A 459 -7.58 1.82 24.82
C PRO A 459 -8.58 2.91 25.24
N LYS A 460 -9.77 2.90 24.64
CA LYS A 460 -10.92 3.68 25.06
C LYS A 460 -11.78 2.85 26.01
N ILE A 461 -11.42 2.91 27.29
CA ILE A 461 -12.16 2.28 28.39
C ILE A 461 -13.32 3.19 28.78
N SER A 462 -14.56 2.71 28.65
CA SER A 462 -15.71 3.38 29.29
C SER A 462 -15.59 3.17 30.80
N GLY A 463 -15.67 4.25 31.58
CA GLY A 463 -15.83 4.13 33.02
C GLY A 463 -17.10 3.34 33.36
N PRO A 464 -17.18 2.69 34.53
CA PRO A 464 -18.39 1.99 34.94
C PRO A 464 -19.57 2.94 34.91
N GLU A 465 -20.68 2.51 34.30
CA GLU A 465 -21.95 3.20 34.46
C GLU A 465 -22.21 3.37 35.95
N LYS A 466 -22.43 4.62 36.39
CA LYS A 466 -23.02 4.83 37.71
C LYS A 466 -24.43 4.26 37.65
N ALA A 467 -24.59 3.05 38.17
CA ALA A 467 -25.91 2.47 38.42
C ALA A 467 -26.76 3.52 39.15
N GLY A 468 -27.94 3.78 38.61
CA GLY A 468 -28.80 4.86 39.09
C GLY A 468 -29.07 4.76 40.58
N SER A 469 -29.00 5.91 41.25
CA SER A 469 -29.57 6.13 42.59
C SER A 469 -31.00 6.64 42.45
#